data_AF-A0A969MWF8-F1
#
_entry.id   AF-A0A969MWF8-F1
#
_cell.length_a   1.000
_cell.length_b   1.000
_cell.length_c   1.000
_cell.angle_alpha   90.00
_cell.angle_beta   90.00
_cell.angle_gamma   90.00
#
_symmetry.space_group_name_H-M   'P 1'
#
loop_
_entity.id
_entity.type
_entity.pdbx_description
1 polymer ?
#
loop_
_entity_poly.entity_id
_entity_poly.type
_entity_poly.pdbx_seq_one_letter_code
_entity_poly.pdbx_strand_id
1 'polypeptide(L)'
;MPFTIDSARNIFPNTLAADAVPATIARFSQLSAEDQLALIWFAYLEMGKSITIAAPGAANMQFAENTMNEIKVMTPLQQTQVMCDLANRSDTPIGRTYATWSANIKLGFWYQLGEWMNQGLVAPIPEGYKLSANASAVLQSIRDLEPGQQITVLRNSVVDMGFDTSKLGTYTRISEPVEPPQEMAQRTQVTIEGVNNPTILSYMNNLNANDFEALIELFAPDGALQPPFRRPIIGKE
;
A
#
# COMPACT_ATOMS: atom_id res chain seq x y z
N MET A 1 -29.66 -13.87 13.69
CA MET A 1 -29.21 -12.50 14.02
C MET A 1 -29.80 -11.53 13.01
N PRO A 2 -30.29 -10.34 13.41
CA PRO A 2 -30.96 -9.41 12.50
C PRO A 2 -30.01 -8.70 11.54
N PHE A 3 -28.70 -8.71 11.82
CA PHE A 3 -27.66 -8.09 10.99
C PHE A 3 -26.64 -9.14 10.54
N THR A 4 -26.19 -8.98 9.30
CA THR A 4 -25.06 -9.68 8.66
C THR A 4 -23.97 -8.67 8.34
N ILE A 5 -22.73 -9.14 8.09
CA ILE A 5 -21.63 -8.29 7.63
C ILE A 5 -22.04 -7.50 6.37
N ASP A 6 -22.72 -8.13 5.41
CA ASP A 6 -23.15 -7.44 4.19
C ASP A 6 -24.19 -6.35 4.46
N SER A 7 -25.16 -6.60 5.34
CA SER A 7 -26.12 -5.55 5.73
C SER A 7 -25.44 -4.40 6.49
N ALA A 8 -24.40 -4.71 7.28
CA ALA A 8 -23.65 -3.73 8.06
C ALA A 8 -22.81 -2.77 7.18
N ARG A 9 -22.54 -3.13 5.93
CA ARG A 9 -21.81 -2.26 4.99
C ARG A 9 -22.61 -1.04 4.55
N ASN A 10 -23.92 -1.03 4.79
CA ASN A 10 -24.83 0.04 4.36
C ASN A 10 -25.38 0.88 5.52
N ILE A 11 -24.74 0.85 6.71
CA ILE A 11 -25.26 1.50 7.94
C ILE A 11 -25.30 3.04 7.89
N PHE A 12 -24.50 3.65 7.02
CA PHE A 12 -24.51 5.11 6.77
C PHE A 12 -24.38 5.37 5.26
N PRO A 13 -25.46 5.17 4.48
CA PRO A 13 -25.39 5.18 3.01
C PRO A 13 -25.10 6.58 2.43
N ASN A 14 -25.27 7.64 3.23
CA ASN A 14 -24.99 9.01 2.81
C ASN A 14 -23.51 9.41 2.95
N THR A 15 -22.66 8.55 3.51
CA THR A 15 -21.21 8.80 3.60
C THR A 15 -20.60 8.69 2.21
N LEU A 16 -20.24 9.84 1.62
CA LEU A 16 -19.56 9.90 0.33
C LEU A 16 -18.11 9.41 0.49
N ALA A 17 -17.83 8.19 0.05
CA ALA A 17 -16.47 7.68 -0.04
C ALA A 17 -15.75 8.25 -1.27
N ALA A 18 -14.42 8.36 -1.21
CA ALA A 18 -13.60 8.80 -2.35
C ALA A 18 -13.49 7.70 -3.44
N ASP A 19 -14.59 7.43 -4.13
CA ASP A 19 -14.72 6.45 -5.22
C ASP A 19 -13.81 6.72 -6.43
N ALA A 20 -13.32 7.95 -6.58
CA ALA A 20 -12.30 8.33 -7.53
C ALA A 20 -11.00 7.50 -7.35
N VAL A 21 -10.67 7.07 -6.13
CA VAL A 21 -9.49 6.24 -5.83
C VAL A 21 -9.59 4.87 -6.53
N PRO A 22 -10.59 4.01 -6.25
CA PRO A 22 -10.72 2.72 -6.92
C PRO A 22 -10.94 2.85 -8.44
N ALA A 23 -11.63 3.89 -8.91
CA ALA A 23 -11.79 4.14 -10.35
C ALA A 23 -10.45 4.42 -11.04
N THR A 24 -9.58 5.22 -10.40
CA THR A 24 -8.25 5.54 -10.92
C THR A 24 -7.34 4.31 -10.92
N ILE A 25 -7.37 3.50 -9.86
CA ILE A 25 -6.62 2.23 -9.78
C ILE A 25 -7.07 1.26 -10.88
N ALA A 26 -8.37 1.15 -11.12
CA ALA A 26 -8.90 0.27 -12.17
C ALA A 26 -8.43 0.69 -13.57
N ARG A 27 -8.33 2.00 -13.84
CA ARG A 27 -7.77 2.52 -15.10
C ARG A 27 -6.26 2.29 -15.17
N PHE A 28 -5.55 2.50 -14.07
CA PHE A 28 -4.11 2.24 -13.96
C PHE A 28 -3.76 0.77 -14.28
N SER A 29 -4.54 -0.19 -13.79
CA SER A 29 -4.27 -1.62 -14.03
C SER A 29 -4.47 -2.06 -15.49
N GLN A 30 -5.07 -1.23 -16.34
CA GLN A 30 -5.23 -1.49 -17.78
C GLN A 30 -4.04 -0.98 -18.62
N LEU A 31 -3.12 -0.23 -18.01
CA LEU A 31 -1.95 0.30 -18.69
C LEU A 31 -0.91 -0.81 -18.92
N SER A 32 -0.03 -0.65 -19.91
CA SER A 32 1.14 -1.52 -20.06
C SER A 32 2.06 -1.39 -18.85
N ALA A 33 2.88 -2.40 -18.55
CA ALA A 33 3.85 -2.33 -17.47
C ALA A 33 4.77 -1.11 -17.55
N GLU A 34 5.25 -0.77 -18.75
CA GLU A 34 6.09 0.41 -18.97
C GLU A 34 5.36 1.71 -18.63
N ASP A 35 4.10 1.86 -19.05
CA ASP A 35 3.28 3.03 -18.71
C ASP A 35 2.94 3.07 -17.23
N GLN A 36 2.70 1.93 -16.58
CA GLN A 36 2.46 1.85 -15.14
C GLN A 36 3.68 2.37 -14.36
N LEU A 37 4.87 1.89 -14.71
CA LEU A 37 6.12 2.27 -14.05
C LEU A 37 6.48 3.73 -14.32
N ALA A 38 6.36 4.19 -15.57
CA ALA A 38 6.61 5.58 -15.94
C ALA A 38 5.63 6.53 -15.24
N LEU A 39 4.36 6.16 -15.12
CA LEU A 39 3.35 6.95 -14.43
C LEU A 39 3.64 7.06 -12.93
N ILE A 40 3.97 5.95 -12.26
CA ILE A 40 4.36 5.97 -10.84
C ILE A 40 5.61 6.84 -10.65
N TRP A 41 6.60 6.71 -11.53
CA TRP A 41 7.81 7.52 -11.49
C TRP A 41 7.53 9.02 -11.61
N PHE A 42 6.72 9.43 -12.59
CA PHE A 42 6.35 10.84 -12.75
C PHE A 42 5.51 11.38 -11.60
N ALA A 43 4.56 10.58 -11.09
CA ALA A 43 3.79 10.95 -9.91
C ALA A 43 4.68 11.08 -8.67
N TYR A 44 5.64 10.18 -8.48
CA TYR A 44 6.62 10.24 -7.38
C TYR A 44 7.50 11.49 -7.45
N LEU A 45 8.05 11.82 -8.61
CA LEU A 45 8.89 13.02 -8.80
C LEU A 45 8.12 14.32 -8.56
N GLU A 46 6.85 14.36 -8.94
CA GLU A 46 6.00 15.54 -8.78
C GLU A 46 5.50 15.67 -7.34
N MET A 47 5.03 14.58 -6.74
CA MET A 47 4.59 14.54 -5.35
C MET A 47 5.75 14.78 -4.40
N GLY A 48 6.96 14.29 -4.68
CA GLY A 48 8.16 14.53 -3.87
C GLY A 48 8.54 16.02 -3.73
N LYS A 49 8.01 16.89 -4.60
CA LYS A 49 8.17 18.36 -4.47
C LYS A 49 7.22 18.99 -3.45
N SER A 50 6.10 18.32 -3.14
CA SER A 50 5.01 18.86 -2.32
C SER A 50 4.74 18.06 -1.04
N ILE A 51 5.11 16.78 -1.02
CA ILE A 51 4.90 15.83 0.07
C ILE A 51 6.24 15.20 0.42
N THR A 52 6.73 15.48 1.63
CA THR A 52 7.93 14.81 2.15
C THR A 52 7.59 13.36 2.48
N ILE A 53 8.18 12.44 1.73
CA ILE A 53 8.04 10.99 1.99
C ILE A 53 8.96 10.63 3.15
N ALA A 54 8.41 10.00 4.18
CA ALA A 54 9.21 9.45 5.26
C ALA A 54 10.09 8.32 4.71
N ALA A 55 11.41 8.42 4.91
CA ALA A 55 12.32 7.35 4.54
C ALA A 55 11.93 6.05 5.27
N PRO A 56 11.90 4.90 4.59
CA PRO A 56 11.63 3.61 5.23
C PRO A 56 12.63 3.37 6.36
N GLY A 57 12.15 2.89 7.51
CA GLY A 57 13.03 2.49 8.61
C GLY A 57 13.92 1.31 8.21
N ALA A 58 15.13 1.22 8.79
CA ALA A 58 16.09 0.17 8.48
C ALA A 58 15.52 -1.25 8.69
N ALA A 59 14.65 -1.43 9.69
CA ALA A 59 13.96 -2.69 9.98
C ALA A 59 13.06 -3.16 8.83
N ASN A 60 12.53 -2.26 8.00
CA ASN A 60 11.70 -2.61 6.84
C ASN A 60 12.56 -3.05 5.66
N MET A 61 13.75 -2.44 5.54
CA MET A 61 14.64 -2.61 4.40
C MET A 61 15.36 -3.95 4.40
N GLN A 62 15.67 -4.52 5.57
CA GLN A 62 16.35 -5.82 5.69
C GLN A 62 15.59 -6.96 4.99
N PHE A 63 14.26 -6.91 4.97
CA PHE A 63 13.43 -7.96 4.36
C PHE A 63 13.46 -7.94 2.84
N ALA A 64 13.69 -6.75 2.26
CA ALA A 64 13.84 -6.57 0.82
C ALA A 64 15.30 -6.60 0.37
N GLU A 65 16.26 -6.56 1.30
CA GLU A 65 17.68 -6.35 1.02
C GLU A 65 18.26 -7.37 0.04
N ASN A 66 17.97 -8.65 0.24
CA ASN A 66 18.46 -9.70 -0.66
C ASN A 66 17.97 -9.50 -2.10
N THR A 67 16.67 -9.22 -2.28
CA THR A 67 16.09 -8.95 -3.61
C THR A 67 16.64 -7.67 -4.22
N MET A 68 16.84 -6.62 -3.42
CA MET A 68 17.42 -5.37 -3.89
C MET A 68 18.89 -5.55 -4.32
N ASN A 69 19.68 -6.32 -3.56
CA ASN A 69 21.06 -6.63 -3.91
C ASN A 69 21.15 -7.48 -5.19
N GLU A 70 20.20 -8.41 -5.39
CA GLU A 70 20.07 -9.16 -6.64
C GLU A 70 19.83 -8.22 -7.84
N ILE A 71 18.86 -7.29 -7.73
CA ILE A 71 18.55 -6.33 -8.79
C ILE A 71 19.73 -5.38 -9.06
N LYS A 72 20.46 -4.97 -8.03
CA LYS A 72 21.58 -4.02 -8.15
C LYS A 72 22.74 -4.54 -9.00
N VAL A 73 22.96 -5.86 -9.04
CA VAL A 73 24.02 -6.49 -9.85
C VAL A 73 23.56 -6.93 -11.24
N MET A 74 22.28 -6.75 -11.57
CA MET A 74 21.73 -7.06 -12.89
C MET A 74 22.13 -6.02 -13.95
N THR A 75 22.10 -6.42 -15.21
CA THR A 75 22.23 -5.47 -16.34
C THR A 75 21.01 -4.52 -16.40
N PRO A 76 21.13 -3.32 -17.00
CA PRO A 76 20.00 -2.38 -17.09
C PRO A 76 18.74 -2.97 -17.74
N LEU A 77 18.92 -3.84 -18.74
CA LEU A 77 17.81 -4.54 -19.38
C LEU A 77 17.12 -5.52 -18.43
N GLN A 78 17.89 -6.29 -17.65
CA GLN A 78 17.34 -7.20 -16.64
C GLN A 78 16.64 -6.45 -15.50
N GLN A 79 17.21 -5.33 -15.05
CA GLN A 79 16.58 -4.47 -14.03
C GLN A 79 15.22 -3.97 -14.50
N THR A 80 15.16 -3.47 -15.74
CA THR A 80 13.91 -3.02 -16.36
C THR A 80 12.91 -4.18 -16.48
N GLN A 81 13.37 -5.35 -16.92
CA GLN A 81 12.52 -6.54 -17.04
C GLN A 81 11.92 -6.96 -15.69
N VAL A 82 12.70 -6.95 -14.61
CA VAL A 82 12.20 -7.28 -13.26
C VAL A 82 11.11 -6.31 -12.82
N MET A 83 11.31 -5.00 -13.03
CA MET A 83 10.29 -4.00 -12.70
C MET A 83 9.02 -4.20 -13.54
N CYS A 84 9.17 -4.50 -14.83
CA CYS A 84 8.05 -4.81 -15.72
C CYS A 84 7.32 -6.10 -15.31
N ASP A 85 8.05 -7.13 -14.87
CA ASP A 85 7.49 -8.39 -14.39
C ASP A 85 6.68 -8.20 -13.10
N LEU A 86 7.15 -7.34 -12.19
CA LEU A 86 6.40 -6.95 -11.00
C LEU A 86 5.09 -6.24 -11.37
N ALA A 87 5.14 -5.28 -12.29
CA ALA A 87 3.95 -4.56 -12.78
C ALA A 87 2.96 -5.48 -13.51
N ASN A 88 3.46 -6.43 -14.32
CA ASN A 88 2.65 -7.41 -15.05
C ASN A 88 2.12 -8.55 -14.17
N ARG A 89 2.51 -8.61 -12.89
CA ARG A 89 2.20 -9.73 -11.98
C ARG A 89 2.68 -11.08 -12.53
N SER A 90 3.81 -11.06 -13.22
CA SER A 90 4.41 -12.25 -13.84
C SER A 90 4.82 -13.28 -12.78
N ASP A 91 4.77 -14.55 -13.16
CA ASP A 91 5.26 -15.65 -12.33
C ASP A 91 6.79 -15.74 -12.39
N THR A 92 7.47 -14.99 -11.53
CA THR A 92 8.94 -14.98 -11.40
C THR A 92 9.36 -15.20 -9.96
N PRO A 93 10.59 -15.66 -9.68
CA PRO A 93 11.08 -15.81 -8.31
C PRO A 93 10.99 -14.51 -7.49
N ILE A 94 11.39 -13.37 -8.08
CA ILE A 94 11.25 -12.05 -7.45
C ILE A 94 9.78 -11.68 -7.28
N GLY A 95 8.93 -11.93 -8.28
CA GLY A 95 7.49 -11.68 -8.20
C GLY A 95 6.79 -12.45 -7.08
N ARG A 96 7.17 -13.71 -6.84
CA ARG A 96 6.68 -14.54 -5.74
C ARG A 96 7.18 -14.05 -4.39
N THR A 97 8.47 -13.72 -4.27
CA THR A 97 9.04 -13.14 -3.04
C THR A 97 8.34 -11.82 -2.69
N TYR A 98 8.22 -10.92 -3.66
CA TYR A 98 7.52 -9.64 -3.53
C TYR A 98 6.08 -9.82 -3.04
N ALA A 99 5.36 -10.82 -3.56
CA ALA A 99 3.98 -11.09 -3.20
C ALA A 99 3.80 -11.44 -1.71
N THR A 100 4.83 -11.98 -1.05
CA THR A 100 4.77 -12.34 0.38
C THR A 100 4.95 -11.15 1.33
N TRP A 101 5.42 -10.01 0.83
CA TRP A 101 5.76 -8.84 1.65
C TRP A 101 4.54 -8.05 2.11
N SER A 102 4.65 -7.45 3.29
CA SER A 102 3.73 -6.41 3.76
C SER A 102 3.74 -5.20 2.82
N ALA A 103 2.69 -4.39 2.89
CA ALA A 103 2.58 -3.19 2.07
C ALA A 103 3.73 -2.20 2.32
N ASN A 104 4.22 -2.12 3.55
CA ASN A 104 5.28 -1.20 3.92
C ASN A 104 6.66 -1.67 3.44
N ILE A 105 6.94 -2.98 3.46
CA ILE A 105 8.15 -3.54 2.83
C ILE A 105 8.11 -3.28 1.32
N LYS A 106 6.97 -3.52 0.66
CA LYS A 106 6.76 -3.20 -0.76
C LYS A 106 7.00 -1.72 -1.08
N LEU A 107 6.48 -0.81 -0.24
CA LEU A 107 6.70 0.63 -0.39
C LEU A 107 8.18 1.00 -0.21
N GLY A 108 8.85 0.44 0.81
CA GLY A 108 10.26 0.70 1.07
C GLY A 108 11.17 0.20 -0.05
N PHE A 109 10.85 -0.97 -0.62
CA PHE A 109 11.50 -1.49 -1.82
C PHE A 109 11.42 -0.52 -3.00
N TRP A 110 10.21 -0.04 -3.34
CA TRP A 110 10.04 0.90 -4.46
C TRP A 110 10.69 2.26 -4.20
N TYR A 111 10.64 2.75 -2.96
CA TYR A 111 11.36 3.97 -2.57
C TYR A 111 12.87 3.84 -2.85
N GLN A 112 13.48 2.74 -2.40
CA GLN A 112 14.92 2.52 -2.58
C GLN A 112 15.31 2.32 -4.04
N LEU A 113 14.47 1.63 -4.84
CA LEU A 113 14.68 1.55 -6.28
C LEU A 113 14.63 2.93 -6.93
N GLY A 114 13.68 3.78 -6.54
CA GLY A 114 13.59 5.17 -7.03
C GLY A 114 14.85 5.98 -6.71
N GLU A 115 15.37 5.86 -5.49
CA GLU A 115 16.66 6.50 -5.11
C GLU A 115 17.82 5.96 -5.95
N TRP A 116 17.86 4.67 -6.23
CA TRP A 116 18.89 4.07 -7.09
C TRP A 116 18.74 4.43 -8.56
N MET A 117 17.52 4.66 -9.05
CA MET A 117 17.27 5.21 -10.38
C MET A 117 17.81 6.64 -10.49
N ASN A 118 17.61 7.48 -9.46
CA ASN A 118 18.20 8.82 -9.39
C ASN A 118 19.74 8.79 -9.35
N GLN A 119 20.33 7.79 -8.71
CA GLN A 119 21.79 7.62 -8.61
C GLN A 119 22.41 6.91 -9.83
N GLY A 120 21.59 6.41 -10.76
CA GLY A 120 22.05 5.63 -11.91
C GLY A 120 22.54 4.21 -11.58
N LEU A 121 22.19 3.69 -10.40
CA LEU A 121 22.48 2.30 -9.97
C LEU A 121 21.44 1.29 -10.46
N VAL A 122 20.22 1.77 -10.70
CA VAL A 122 19.13 1.00 -11.33
C VAL A 122 18.70 1.75 -12.60
N ALA A 123 18.35 1.01 -13.65
CA ALA A 123 17.88 1.57 -14.92
C ALA A 123 16.71 2.56 -14.69
N PRO A 124 16.89 3.86 -15.00
CA PRO A 124 15.82 4.84 -14.85
C PRO A 124 14.78 4.68 -15.96
N ILE A 125 13.61 5.32 -15.78
CA ILE A 125 12.66 5.52 -16.89
C ILE A 125 13.36 6.36 -17.97
N PRO A 126 13.28 5.98 -19.27
CA PRO A 126 13.96 6.70 -20.34
C PRO A 126 13.63 8.19 -20.37
N GLU A 127 14.63 9.01 -20.62
CA GLU A 127 14.44 10.45 -20.79
C GLU A 127 13.49 10.71 -21.97
N GLY A 128 12.49 11.56 -21.75
CA GLY A 128 11.48 11.86 -22.76
C GLY A 128 10.49 10.73 -23.04
N TYR A 129 10.39 9.71 -22.15
CA TYR A 129 9.37 8.68 -22.26
C TYR A 129 7.97 9.33 -22.39
N LYS A 130 7.26 8.95 -23.46
CA LYS A 130 5.92 9.47 -23.74
C LYS A 130 4.90 8.46 -23.25
N LEU A 131 4.21 8.82 -22.17
CA LEU A 131 3.04 8.10 -21.71
C LEU A 131 2.03 7.94 -22.86
N SER A 132 1.35 6.80 -22.92
CA SER A 132 0.17 6.67 -23.77
C SER A 132 -0.92 7.68 -23.39
N ALA A 133 -1.87 7.93 -24.30
CA ALA A 133 -3.00 8.81 -24.02
C ALA A 133 -3.78 8.37 -22.77
N ASN A 134 -3.95 7.05 -22.57
CA ASN A 134 -4.61 6.51 -21.39
C ASN A 134 -3.79 6.77 -20.11
N ALA A 135 -2.47 6.53 -20.17
CA ALA A 135 -1.60 6.76 -19.02
C ALA A 135 -1.51 8.26 -18.66
N SER A 136 -1.41 9.16 -19.64
CA SER A 136 -1.48 10.61 -19.40
C SER A 136 -2.79 11.02 -18.75
N ALA A 137 -3.92 10.46 -19.19
CA ALA A 137 -5.21 10.74 -18.59
C ALA A 137 -5.33 10.20 -17.15
N VAL A 138 -4.73 9.05 -16.84
CA VAL A 138 -4.66 8.53 -15.46
C VAL A 138 -3.77 9.41 -14.59
N LEU A 139 -2.61 9.83 -15.08
CA LEU A 139 -1.72 10.74 -14.36
C LEU A 139 -2.42 12.08 -14.04
N GLN A 140 -3.17 12.63 -15.00
CA GLN A 140 -3.96 13.83 -14.75
C GLN A 140 -5.04 13.59 -13.70
N SER A 141 -5.77 12.47 -13.78
CA SER A 141 -6.75 12.12 -12.74
C SER A 141 -6.13 12.04 -11.36
N ILE A 142 -4.91 11.49 -11.22
CA ILE A 142 -4.19 11.47 -9.94
C ILE A 142 -3.89 12.89 -9.45
N ARG A 143 -3.38 13.78 -10.32
CA ARG A 143 -3.07 15.18 -9.94
C ARG A 143 -4.29 15.93 -9.42
N ASP A 144 -5.47 15.64 -9.96
CA ASP A 144 -6.72 16.28 -9.58
C ASP A 144 -7.29 15.73 -8.25
N LEU A 145 -6.74 14.64 -7.72
CA LEU A 145 -7.12 14.11 -6.40
C LEU A 145 -6.52 14.92 -5.26
N GLU A 146 -7.18 14.88 -4.09
CA GLU A 146 -6.61 15.40 -2.85
C GLU A 146 -5.36 14.62 -2.43
N PRO A 147 -4.39 15.23 -1.70
CA PRO A 147 -3.13 14.58 -1.35
C PRO A 147 -3.26 13.19 -0.69
N GLY A 148 -4.23 13.01 0.22
CA GLY A 148 -4.46 11.70 0.85
C GLY A 148 -4.94 10.63 -0.13
N GLN A 149 -5.74 11.03 -1.13
CA GLN A 149 -6.23 10.14 -2.18
C GLN A 149 -5.11 9.80 -3.17
N GLN A 150 -4.24 10.76 -3.52
CA GLN A 150 -3.05 10.53 -4.34
C GLN A 150 -2.14 9.46 -3.73
N ILE A 151 -1.81 9.61 -2.44
CA ILE A 151 -0.98 8.64 -1.70
C ILE A 151 -1.67 7.27 -1.70
N THR A 152 -3.00 7.23 -1.51
CA THR A 152 -3.76 5.98 -1.51
C THR A 152 -3.71 5.28 -2.88
N VAL A 153 -3.84 6.01 -3.98
CA VAL A 153 -3.70 5.45 -5.34
C VAL A 153 -2.30 4.88 -5.53
N LEU A 154 -1.24 5.65 -5.27
CA LEU A 154 0.13 5.20 -5.45
C LEU A 154 0.45 3.97 -4.59
N ARG A 155 0.04 3.99 -3.31
CA ARG A 155 0.21 2.85 -2.40
C ARG A 155 -0.47 1.60 -2.95
N ASN A 156 -1.72 1.72 -3.39
CA ASN A 156 -2.46 0.55 -3.88
C ASN A 156 -1.90 0.05 -5.22
N SER A 157 -1.44 0.95 -6.10
CA SER A 157 -0.77 0.58 -7.35
C SER A 157 0.45 -0.32 -7.13
N VAL A 158 1.28 -0.03 -6.12
CA VAL A 158 2.44 -0.89 -5.82
C VAL A 158 2.09 -2.12 -4.98
N VAL A 159 1.14 -2.01 -4.05
CA VAL A 159 0.72 -3.15 -3.21
C VAL A 159 0.16 -4.29 -4.06
N ASP A 160 -0.54 -3.95 -5.13
CA ASP A 160 -1.16 -4.92 -6.03
C ASP A 160 -0.19 -5.43 -7.13
N MET A 161 1.10 -5.07 -7.11
CA MET A 161 2.15 -5.66 -7.96
C MET A 161 2.69 -7.00 -7.41
N GLY A 162 3.47 -7.69 -8.24
CA GLY A 162 4.04 -9.00 -7.96
C GLY A 162 3.06 -10.14 -8.24
N PHE A 163 3.48 -11.36 -7.94
CA PHE A 163 2.68 -12.54 -8.26
C PHE A 163 1.36 -12.59 -7.46
N ASP A 164 0.33 -13.17 -8.07
CA ASP A 164 -0.99 -13.29 -7.46
C ASP A 164 -0.95 -14.27 -6.28
N THR A 165 -1.14 -13.77 -5.06
CA THR A 165 -1.10 -14.58 -3.83
C THR A 165 -2.18 -15.64 -3.76
N SER A 166 -3.30 -15.47 -4.48
CA SER A 166 -4.34 -16.50 -4.56
C SER A 166 -3.86 -17.78 -5.27
N LYS A 167 -2.75 -17.69 -6.01
CA LYS A 167 -2.11 -18.80 -6.74
C LYS A 167 -0.90 -19.37 -6.02
N LEU A 168 -0.49 -18.82 -4.87
CA LEU A 168 0.69 -19.27 -4.12
C LEU A 168 0.41 -20.51 -3.24
N GLY A 169 -0.84 -20.93 -3.08
CA GLY A 169 -1.20 -21.95 -2.09
C GLY A 169 -0.93 -21.43 -0.68
N THR A 170 -0.17 -22.18 0.12
CA THR A 170 0.25 -21.76 1.46
C THR A 170 1.55 -20.98 1.39
N TYR A 171 1.57 -19.77 1.94
CA TYR A 171 2.77 -18.94 2.04
C TYR A 171 2.84 -18.26 3.41
N THR A 172 4.07 -17.98 3.87
CA THR A 172 4.29 -17.17 5.05
C THR A 172 4.37 -15.71 4.63
N ARG A 173 3.52 -14.86 5.22
CA ARG A 173 3.60 -13.41 5.02
C ARG A 173 4.81 -12.87 5.77
N ILE A 174 5.63 -12.07 5.08
CA ILE A 174 6.76 -11.36 5.67
C ILE A 174 6.27 -9.95 6.01
N SER A 175 6.35 -9.59 7.28
CA SER A 175 6.00 -8.25 7.77
C SER A 175 7.04 -7.76 8.75
N GLU A 176 7.02 -6.47 9.02
CA GLU A 176 7.81 -5.86 10.07
C GLU A 176 7.50 -6.50 11.44
N PRO A 177 8.47 -6.49 12.37
CA PRO A 177 8.20 -6.79 13.76
C PRO A 177 7.10 -5.88 14.29
N VAL A 178 6.16 -6.45 15.04
CA VAL A 178 5.15 -5.67 15.74
C VAL A 178 5.84 -4.88 16.85
N GLU A 179 5.74 -3.55 16.80
CA GLU A 179 6.24 -2.71 17.88
C GLU A 179 5.44 -2.95 19.17
N PRO A 180 6.09 -3.03 20.33
CA PRO A 180 5.38 -3.19 21.59
C PRO A 180 4.48 -1.98 21.85
N PRO A 181 3.35 -2.16 22.55
CA PRO A 181 2.45 -1.06 22.86
C PRO A 181 3.14 0.04 23.64
N GLN A 182 2.75 1.30 23.38
CA GLN A 182 3.27 2.43 24.14
C GLN A 182 2.93 2.30 25.64
N GLU A 183 3.87 2.68 26.49
CA GLU A 183 3.71 2.73 27.95
C GLU A 183 2.45 3.51 28.35
N MET A 184 1.66 2.96 29.28
CA MET A 184 0.34 3.48 29.62
C MET A 184 0.37 4.94 30.09
N ALA A 185 1.44 5.35 30.78
CA ALA A 185 1.64 6.72 31.26
C ALA A 185 1.88 7.75 30.14
N GLN A 186 2.25 7.30 28.94
CA GLN A 186 2.55 8.16 27.80
C GLN A 186 1.43 8.16 26.75
N ARG A 187 0.40 7.33 26.93
CA ARG A 187 -0.73 7.24 26.00
C ARG A 187 -1.58 8.49 26.05
N THR A 188 -2.04 8.93 24.88
CA THR A 188 -3.02 10.01 24.76
C THR A 188 -4.44 9.45 24.74
N GLN A 189 -5.41 10.27 25.15
CA GLN A 189 -6.82 9.95 25.09
C GLN A 189 -7.48 10.83 24.03
N VAL A 190 -8.21 10.22 23.10
CA VAL A 190 -8.97 10.98 22.11
C VAL A 190 -10.26 11.51 22.72
N THR A 191 -10.67 12.69 22.25
CA THR A 191 -12.00 13.25 22.48
C THR A 191 -12.67 13.43 21.12
N ILE A 192 -13.87 12.90 20.95
CA ILE A 192 -14.64 12.97 19.71
C ILE A 192 -15.96 13.68 20.01
N GLU A 193 -16.20 14.82 19.36
CA GLU A 193 -17.42 15.59 19.57
C GLU A 193 -18.68 14.74 19.31
N GLY A 194 -19.59 14.71 20.27
CA GLY A 194 -20.83 13.93 20.17
C GLY A 194 -20.69 12.42 20.35
N VAL A 195 -19.48 11.87 20.60
CA VAL A 195 -19.25 10.43 20.76
C VAL A 195 -18.59 10.12 22.10
N ASN A 196 -19.38 9.55 23.01
CA ASN A 196 -18.92 9.12 24.35
C ASN A 196 -18.92 7.60 24.52
N ASN A 197 -19.09 6.83 23.44
CA ASN A 197 -19.13 5.38 23.51
C ASN A 197 -17.75 4.82 23.88
N PRO A 198 -17.62 4.05 24.99
CA PRO A 198 -16.31 3.61 25.48
C PRO A 198 -15.59 2.70 24.50
N THR A 199 -16.29 1.84 23.76
CA THR A 199 -15.70 0.96 22.75
C THR A 199 -15.07 1.76 21.61
N ILE A 200 -15.72 2.83 21.13
CA ILE A 200 -15.18 3.70 20.07
C ILE A 200 -13.95 4.45 20.56
N LEU A 201 -13.98 4.99 21.78
CA LEU A 201 -12.84 5.73 22.34
C LEU A 201 -11.65 4.78 22.60
N SER A 202 -11.89 3.62 23.19
CA SER A 202 -10.88 2.58 23.40
C SER A 202 -10.29 2.08 22.09
N TYR A 203 -11.10 1.94 21.03
CA TYR A 203 -10.59 1.57 19.71
C TYR A 203 -9.51 2.55 19.22
N MET A 204 -9.80 3.85 19.28
CA MET A 204 -8.86 4.89 18.84
C MET A 204 -7.61 4.95 19.72
N ASN A 205 -7.78 4.87 21.05
CA ASN A 205 -6.68 4.96 22.00
C ASN A 205 -5.73 3.75 21.90
N ASN A 206 -6.28 2.54 21.77
CA ASN A 206 -5.49 1.32 21.62
C ASN A 206 -4.75 1.33 20.28
N LEU A 207 -5.42 1.73 19.19
CA LEU A 207 -4.80 1.84 17.87
C LEU A 207 -3.67 2.87 17.84
N ASN A 208 -3.86 4.05 18.46
CA ASN A 208 -2.81 5.08 18.55
C ASN A 208 -1.60 4.64 19.39
N ALA A 209 -1.79 3.70 20.31
CA ALA A 209 -0.73 3.17 21.18
C ALA A 209 -0.09 1.88 20.65
N ASN A 210 -0.44 1.43 19.43
CA ASN A 210 -0.05 0.10 18.90
C ASN A 210 -0.45 -1.07 19.81
N ASP A 211 -1.50 -0.92 20.63
CA ASP A 211 -1.99 -1.96 21.55
C ASP A 211 -2.99 -2.89 20.84
N PHE A 212 -2.47 -3.72 19.94
CA PHE A 212 -3.29 -4.59 19.10
C PHE A 212 -3.96 -5.73 19.88
N GLU A 213 -3.35 -6.18 20.99
CA GLU A 213 -3.94 -7.18 21.90
C GLU A 213 -5.18 -6.63 22.61
N ALA A 214 -5.12 -5.42 23.16
CA ALA A 214 -6.29 -4.79 23.75
C ALA A 214 -7.32 -4.36 22.69
N LEU A 215 -6.87 -3.98 21.48
CA LEU A 215 -7.75 -3.59 20.37
C LEU A 215 -8.62 -4.75 19.88
N ILE A 216 -8.04 -5.94 19.69
CA ILE A 216 -8.78 -7.09 19.15
C ILE A 216 -9.84 -7.61 20.13
N GLU A 217 -9.66 -7.38 21.43
CA GLU A 217 -10.65 -7.72 22.45
C GLU A 217 -11.93 -6.86 22.39
N LEU A 218 -11.90 -5.73 21.68
CA LEU A 218 -13.10 -4.93 21.40
C LEU A 218 -14.00 -5.54 20.31
N PHE A 219 -13.48 -6.50 19.53
CA PHE A 219 -14.22 -7.15 18.44
C PHE A 219 -15.00 -8.36 18.94
N ALA A 220 -16.20 -8.56 18.38
CA ALA A 220 -16.93 -9.82 18.55
C ALA A 220 -16.23 -10.95 17.78
N PRO A 221 -16.45 -12.23 18.14
CA PRO A 221 -15.85 -13.37 17.42
C PRO A 221 -16.19 -13.41 15.92
N ASP A 222 -17.38 -12.96 15.55
CA ASP A 222 -17.88 -12.82 14.18
C ASP A 222 -17.76 -11.37 13.65
N GLY A 223 -17.02 -10.52 14.37
CA GLY A 223 -16.76 -9.14 13.98
C GLY A 223 -15.95 -9.05 12.68
N ALA A 224 -16.01 -7.90 12.04
CA ALA A 224 -15.21 -7.62 10.85
C ALA A 224 -14.70 -6.19 10.83
N LEU A 225 -13.51 -6.00 10.25
CA LEU A 225 -12.93 -4.69 9.96
C LEU A 225 -12.87 -4.51 8.44
N GLN A 226 -13.42 -3.41 7.92
CA GLN A 226 -13.35 -3.09 6.49
C GLN A 226 -12.39 -1.91 6.26
N PRO A 227 -11.16 -2.15 5.78
CA PRO A 227 -10.26 -1.08 5.35
C PRO A 227 -10.85 -0.32 4.15
N PRO A 228 -10.42 0.93 3.89
CA PRO A 228 -10.85 1.69 2.73
C PRO A 228 -10.66 0.90 1.43
N PHE A 229 -11.73 0.80 0.63
CA PHE A 229 -11.76 0.14 -0.69
C PHE A 229 -11.32 -1.34 -0.71
N ARG A 230 -11.35 -2.03 0.44
CA ARG A 230 -11.09 -3.47 0.55
C ARG A 230 -12.33 -4.21 1.03
N ARG A 231 -12.34 -5.54 0.83
CA ARG A 231 -13.38 -6.39 1.41
C ARG A 231 -13.22 -6.46 2.94
N PRO A 232 -14.30 -6.69 3.71
CA PRO A 232 -14.21 -6.93 5.14
C PRO A 232 -13.28 -8.11 5.46
N ILE A 233 -12.44 -7.93 6.47
CA ILE A 233 -11.64 -8.97 7.10
C ILE A 233 -12.48 -9.49 8.27
N ILE A 234 -12.80 -10.78 8.28
CA ILE A 234 -13.78 -11.39 9.20
C ILE A 234 -13.03 -12.23 10.24
N GLY A 235 -13.42 -12.08 11.49
CA GLY A 235 -12.85 -12.82 12.62
C GLY A 235 -11.75 -12.05 13.35
N LYS A 236 -11.29 -12.63 14.46
CA LYS A 236 -10.22 -12.08 15.29
C LYS A 236 -8.80 -12.50 14.85
N GLU A 237 -8.69 -13.57 14.06
CA GLU A 237 -7.41 -14.16 13.60
C GLU A 237 -6.85 -13.49 12.35
#